data_AF-A0A853C6B8-F1
#
_entry.id   AF-A0A853C6B8-F1
#
_cell.length_a   1.000
_cell.length_b   1.000
_cell.length_c   1.000
_cell.angle_alpha   90.00
_cell.angle_beta   90.00
_cell.angle_gamma   90.00
#
_symmetry.space_group_name_H-M   'P 1'
#
loop_
_entity.id
_entity.type
_entity.pdbx_description
1 polymer ?
#
loop_
_entity_poly.entity_id
_entity_poly.type
_entity_poly.pdbx_seq_one_letter_code
_entity_poly.pdbx_strand_id
1 'polypeptide(L)'
;MSRRTALLGTGALGAVAVAGAIGVELEVLPGRWQLYHRLGLDGADGVVPDVEPGRMAMGGLGALHLARLLRPVRVAGVAAISAALWRDPDEAQPGAFASQADFEAVHPFGRQDELDGMAIRIDCGEGDPFYAANRDYVDGFDTRPEGGFERGDHDLGYWRRMAPAQLEFLGGLLAERG
;
A
#
# COMPACT_ATOMS: atom_id res chain seq x y z
N MET A 1 -64.38 15.95 -17.40
CA MET A 1 -62.96 16.22 -17.74
C MET A 1 -62.07 15.54 -16.72
N SER A 2 -61.01 14.89 -17.20
CA SER A 2 -60.21 13.84 -16.57
C SER A 2 -59.28 14.34 -15.46
N ARG A 3 -59.28 13.66 -14.30
CA ARG A 3 -58.23 13.72 -13.26
C ARG A 3 -57.36 12.47 -13.37
N ARG A 4 -56.33 12.49 -14.22
CA ARG A 4 -55.33 11.40 -14.33
C ARG A 4 -53.95 11.97 -14.66
N THR A 5 -53.33 12.65 -13.70
CA THR A 5 -51.89 12.92 -13.75
C THR A 5 -51.37 12.99 -12.32
N ALA A 6 -50.18 12.42 -12.08
CA ALA A 6 -49.36 12.51 -10.86
C ALA A 6 -49.44 11.39 -9.80
N LEU A 7 -49.33 10.12 -10.21
CA LEU A 7 -48.88 9.04 -9.30
C LEU A 7 -47.71 8.20 -9.84
N LEU A 8 -47.26 8.42 -11.09
CA LEU A 8 -46.15 7.66 -11.69
C LEU A 8 -44.75 8.20 -11.36
N GLY A 9 -44.64 9.37 -10.73
CA GLY A 9 -43.34 10.03 -10.50
C GLY A 9 -42.53 9.43 -9.36
N THR A 10 -43.16 9.09 -8.23
CA THR A 10 -42.43 8.70 -7.01
C THR A 10 -42.12 7.20 -6.96
N GLY A 11 -43.05 6.34 -7.40
CA GLY A 11 -42.86 4.88 -7.37
C GLY A 11 -41.79 4.38 -8.34
N ALA A 12 -41.70 4.97 -9.54
CA ALA A 12 -40.70 4.59 -10.53
C ALA A 12 -39.28 5.01 -10.08
N LEU A 13 -39.12 6.23 -9.55
CA LEU A 13 -37.85 6.70 -9.00
C LEU A 13 -37.39 5.87 -7.78
N GLY A 14 -38.31 5.52 -6.88
CA GLY A 14 -38.01 4.66 -5.73
C GLY A 14 -37.58 3.25 -6.13
N ALA A 15 -38.27 2.62 -7.08
CA ALA A 15 -37.92 1.29 -7.57
C ALA A 15 -36.55 1.25 -8.26
N VAL A 16 -36.24 2.27 -9.06
CA VAL A 16 -34.92 2.41 -9.72
C VAL A 16 -33.81 2.60 -8.68
N ALA A 17 -34.03 3.41 -7.64
CA ALA A 17 -33.04 3.62 -6.57
C ALA A 17 -32.74 2.34 -5.78
N VAL A 18 -33.77 1.56 -5.43
CA VAL A 18 -33.62 0.28 -4.72
C VAL A 18 -32.90 -0.74 -5.59
N ALA A 19 -33.29 -0.89 -6.86
CA ALA A 19 -32.63 -1.79 -7.78
C ALA A 19 -31.16 -1.41 -8.01
N GLY A 20 -30.86 -0.10 -8.08
CA GLY A 20 -29.49 0.41 -8.16
C GLY A 20 -28.67 0.07 -6.92
N ALA A 21 -29.21 0.27 -5.71
CA ALA A 21 -28.53 -0.07 -4.47
C ALA A 21 -28.26 -1.58 -4.33
N ILE A 22 -29.25 -2.42 -4.69
CA ILE A 22 -29.09 -3.89 -4.71
C ILE A 22 -28.04 -4.29 -5.75
N GLY A 23 -28.04 -3.67 -6.94
CA GLY A 23 -27.03 -3.93 -7.96
C GLY A 23 -25.62 -3.58 -7.49
N VAL A 24 -25.45 -2.52 -6.70
CA VAL A 24 -24.17 -2.14 -6.09
C VAL A 24 -23.76 -3.10 -4.96
N GLU A 25 -24.71 -3.54 -4.13
CA GLU A 25 -24.45 -4.50 -3.03
C GLU A 25 -24.08 -5.89 -3.55
N LEU A 26 -24.75 -6.35 -4.60
CA LEU A 26 -24.46 -7.63 -5.26
C LEU A 26 -23.24 -7.55 -6.20
N GLU A 27 -22.50 -6.44 -6.19
CA GLU A 27 -21.33 -6.18 -7.05
C GLU A 27 -21.60 -6.26 -8.56
N VAL A 28 -22.87 -6.21 -8.97
CA VAL A 28 -23.31 -6.14 -10.39
C VAL A 28 -23.10 -4.74 -10.97
N LEU A 29 -23.09 -3.71 -10.12
CA LEU A 29 -22.80 -2.31 -10.45
C LEU A 29 -21.62 -1.78 -9.61
N PRO A 30 -20.72 -0.96 -10.18
CA PRO A 30 -19.66 -0.32 -9.41
C PRO A 30 -20.25 0.75 -8.48
N GLY A 31 -19.59 1.00 -7.35
CA GLY A 31 -19.94 2.14 -6.49
C GLY A 31 -20.15 1.86 -5.00
N ARG A 32 -19.81 0.64 -4.51
CA ARG A 32 -20.11 0.21 -3.14
C ARG A 32 -19.55 1.16 -2.08
N TRP A 33 -18.31 1.61 -2.23
CA TRP A 33 -17.72 2.54 -1.27
C TRP A 33 -18.46 3.88 -1.25
N GLN A 34 -18.83 4.44 -2.41
CA GLN A 34 -19.59 5.70 -2.48
C GLN A 34 -21.00 5.55 -1.93
N LEU A 35 -21.63 4.37 -2.11
CA LEU A 35 -22.95 4.09 -1.58
C LEU A 35 -22.89 4.04 -0.04
N TYR A 36 -21.92 3.32 0.51
CA TYR A 36 -21.78 3.15 1.96
C TYR A 36 -21.46 4.49 2.64
N HIS A 37 -20.57 5.29 2.03
CA HIS A 37 -20.24 6.63 2.50
C HIS A 37 -21.45 7.56 2.55
N ARG A 38 -22.27 7.58 1.48
CA ARG A 38 -23.50 8.41 1.46
C ARG A 38 -24.56 7.93 2.44
N LEU A 39 -24.56 6.64 2.78
CA LEU A 39 -25.51 6.05 3.73
C LEU A 39 -24.98 6.08 5.17
N GLY A 40 -23.75 6.55 5.40
CA GLY A 40 -23.09 6.52 6.71
C GLY A 40 -22.91 5.09 7.25
N LEU A 41 -22.74 4.12 6.35
CA LEU A 41 -22.51 2.71 6.66
C LEU A 41 -21.01 2.38 6.74
N ASP A 42 -20.14 3.35 6.45
CA ASP A 42 -18.72 3.31 6.72
C ASP A 42 -18.39 3.77 8.16
N GLY A 43 -17.20 3.41 8.63
CA GLY A 43 -16.68 3.92 9.90
C GLY A 43 -16.33 5.40 9.79
N ALA A 44 -16.07 6.04 10.93
CA ALA A 44 -15.54 7.40 10.93
C ALA A 44 -14.24 7.46 10.11
N ASP A 45 -14.05 8.55 9.36
CA ASP A 45 -12.82 8.81 8.62
C ASP A 45 -11.61 8.68 9.55
N GLY A 46 -10.57 8.00 9.08
CA GLY A 46 -9.30 7.96 9.78
C GLY A 46 -8.72 9.37 9.86
N VAL A 47 -8.29 9.78 11.05
CA VAL A 47 -7.49 11.00 11.19
C VAL A 47 -6.08 10.66 10.72
N VAL A 48 -5.66 11.27 9.61
CA VAL A 48 -4.25 11.25 9.22
C VAL A 48 -3.47 12.00 10.30
N PRO A 49 -2.48 11.38 10.96
CA PRO A 49 -1.70 12.06 11.99
C PRO A 49 -1.04 13.32 11.40
N ASP A 50 -1.08 14.42 12.15
CA ASP A 50 -0.43 15.69 11.78
C ASP A 50 1.08 15.62 12.04
N VAL A 51 1.71 14.60 11.44
CA VAL A 51 3.15 14.44 11.37
C VAL A 51 3.60 14.92 10.00
N GLU A 52 4.79 15.50 9.93
CA GLU A 52 5.35 15.93 8.65
C GLU A 52 5.35 14.73 7.68
N PRO A 53 4.65 14.80 6.53
CA PRO A 53 4.58 13.69 5.62
C PRO A 53 5.99 13.28 5.19
N GLY A 54 6.38 12.06 5.54
CA GLY A 54 7.63 11.49 5.05
C GLY A 54 7.64 11.59 3.53
N ARG A 55 8.70 12.17 2.95
CA ARG A 55 8.87 12.20 1.49
C ARG A 55 8.67 10.79 0.96
N MET A 56 8.01 10.65 -0.20
CA MET A 56 7.53 9.39 -0.78
C MET A 56 8.57 8.23 -0.83
N ALA A 57 9.86 8.54 -0.69
CA ALA A 57 10.98 7.60 -0.49
C ALA A 57 10.91 6.76 0.81
N MET A 58 10.25 7.25 1.86
CA MET A 58 10.05 6.50 3.11
C MET A 58 8.98 5.41 2.99
N GLY A 59 8.18 5.40 1.91
CA GLY A 59 7.13 4.41 1.73
C GLY A 59 7.67 2.97 1.79
N GLY A 60 8.84 2.71 1.18
CA GLY A 60 9.48 1.40 1.22
C GLY A 60 9.95 0.99 2.62
N LEU A 61 10.63 1.88 3.36
CA LEU A 61 11.04 1.61 4.74
C LEU A 61 9.81 1.39 5.64
N GLY A 62 8.80 2.27 5.53
CA GLY A 62 7.56 2.18 6.30
C GLY A 62 6.79 0.88 6.03
N ALA A 63 6.70 0.46 4.76
CA ALA A 63 6.08 -0.81 4.39
C ALA A 63 6.78 -2.01 5.04
N LEU A 64 8.12 -2.04 5.00
CA LEU A 64 8.92 -3.08 5.65
C LEU A 64 8.74 -3.06 7.17
N HIS A 65 8.75 -1.88 7.79
CA HIS A 65 8.52 -1.73 9.23
C HIS A 65 7.13 -2.21 9.65
N LEU A 66 6.08 -1.82 8.92
CA LEU A 66 4.71 -2.26 9.18
C LEU A 66 4.56 -3.77 9.01
N ALA A 67 5.16 -4.36 7.97
CA ALA A 67 5.12 -5.81 7.77
C ALA A 67 5.77 -6.55 8.97
N ARG A 68 6.89 -6.04 9.48
CA ARG A 68 7.57 -6.59 10.67
C ARG A 68 6.75 -6.45 11.94
N LEU A 69 6.01 -5.35 12.12
CA LEU A 69 5.09 -5.19 13.26
C LEU A 69 3.87 -6.11 13.18
N LEU A 70 3.31 -6.28 11.99
CA LEU A 70 2.06 -7.01 11.79
C LEU A 70 2.25 -8.53 11.67
N ARG A 71 3.44 -8.98 11.24
CA ARG A 71 3.84 -10.39 11.08
C ARG A 71 2.94 -11.18 10.09
N PRO A 72 3.25 -12.44 9.74
CA PRO A 72 2.51 -13.19 8.72
C PRO A 72 1.04 -13.44 9.06
N VAL A 73 0.66 -13.31 10.33
CA VAL A 73 -0.73 -13.45 10.80
C VAL A 73 -1.64 -12.38 10.18
N ARG A 74 -1.10 -11.21 9.82
CA ARG A 74 -1.88 -10.07 9.34
C ARG A 74 -1.46 -9.57 7.96
N VAL A 75 -0.27 -9.93 7.48
CA VAL A 75 0.26 -9.48 6.18
C VAL A 75 0.67 -10.69 5.37
N ALA A 76 0.14 -10.81 4.14
CA ALA A 76 0.48 -11.89 3.20
C ALA A 76 1.87 -11.73 2.59
N GLY A 77 2.20 -10.49 2.31
CA GLY A 77 3.47 -10.10 1.73
C GLY A 77 3.61 -8.60 1.70
N VAL A 78 4.82 -8.16 1.38
CA VAL A 78 5.22 -6.75 1.32
C VAL A 78 5.96 -6.50 0.03
N ALA A 79 5.67 -5.36 -0.59
CA ALA A 79 6.34 -4.91 -1.79
C ALA A 79 6.91 -3.51 -1.52
N ALA A 80 8.22 -3.34 -1.71
CA ALA A 80 8.93 -2.10 -1.50
C ALA A 80 9.68 -1.70 -2.78
N ILE A 81 9.72 -0.40 -3.06
CA ILE A 81 10.43 0.16 -4.20
C ILE A 81 11.27 1.35 -3.78
N SER A 82 12.53 1.41 -4.21
CA SER A 82 13.46 2.51 -3.90
C SER A 82 13.46 2.84 -2.40
N ALA A 83 13.47 1.81 -1.54
CA ALA A 83 13.29 2.02 -0.11
C ALA A 83 14.45 2.85 0.44
N ALA A 84 14.12 3.96 1.12
CA ALA A 84 15.12 4.78 1.78
C ALA A 84 15.69 4.05 3.02
N LEU A 85 16.74 3.26 2.78
CA LEU A 85 17.41 2.43 3.77
C LEU A 85 18.79 3.00 4.08
N TRP A 86 19.16 2.95 5.36
CA TRP A 86 20.48 3.30 5.87
C TRP A 86 20.93 2.23 6.83
N ARG A 87 22.24 1.91 6.83
CA ARG A 87 22.82 0.87 7.70
C ARG A 87 23.19 1.44 9.06
N ASP A 88 23.53 2.71 9.08
CA ASP A 88 23.93 3.46 10.25
C ASP A 88 23.14 4.78 10.34
N PRO A 89 22.74 5.24 11.54
CA PRO A 89 22.06 6.53 11.70
C PRO A 89 22.83 7.72 11.14
N ASP A 90 24.17 7.69 11.13
CA ASP A 90 25.01 8.76 10.59
C ASP A 90 24.98 8.84 9.05
N GLU A 91 24.55 7.77 8.37
CA GLU A 91 24.29 7.79 6.92
C GLU A 91 22.93 8.46 6.59
N ALA A 92 22.03 8.54 7.57
CA ALA A 92 20.69 9.06 7.36
C ALA A 92 20.71 10.57 7.09
N GLN A 93 19.82 11.01 6.20
CA GLN A 93 19.68 12.44 5.95
C GLN A 93 19.21 13.16 7.24
N PRO A 94 19.75 14.36 7.55
CA PRO A 94 19.29 15.11 8.71
C PRO A 94 17.77 15.29 8.71
N GLY A 95 17.12 14.92 9.81
CA GLY A 95 15.66 14.96 9.95
C GLY A 95 14.91 13.76 9.37
N ALA A 96 15.59 12.75 8.81
CA ALA A 96 14.96 11.49 8.42
C ALA A 96 14.40 10.71 9.61
N PHE A 97 15.06 10.83 10.77
CA PHE A 97 14.65 10.24 12.04
C PHE A 97 14.68 11.30 13.13
N ALA A 98 13.78 11.18 14.10
CA ALA A 98 13.68 12.11 15.23
C ALA A 98 14.85 11.96 16.21
N SER A 99 15.44 10.76 16.29
CA SER A 99 16.59 10.44 17.14
C SER A 99 17.25 9.14 16.67
N GLN A 100 18.41 8.81 17.26
CA GLN A 100 19.01 7.49 17.07
C GLN A 100 18.09 6.35 17.53
N ALA A 101 17.38 6.52 18.64
CA ALA A 101 16.43 5.52 19.12
C ALA A 101 15.26 5.29 18.14
N ASP A 102 14.84 6.36 17.44
CA ASP A 102 13.83 6.30 16.38
C ASP A 102 14.35 5.51 15.15
N PHE A 103 15.60 5.73 14.77
CA PHE A 103 16.27 4.92 13.74
C PHE A 103 16.32 3.44 14.14
N GLU A 104 16.82 3.13 15.34
CA GLU A 104 16.97 1.76 15.87
C GLU A 104 15.62 1.02 15.96
N ALA A 105 14.53 1.74 16.21
CA ALA A 105 13.18 1.17 16.24
C ALA A 105 12.69 0.71 14.85
N VAL A 106 13.07 1.44 13.80
CA VAL A 106 12.45 1.32 12.46
C VAL A 106 13.34 0.59 11.45
N HIS A 107 14.67 0.79 11.48
CA HIS A 107 15.56 0.26 10.46
C HIS A 107 15.47 -1.29 10.36
N PRO A 108 15.61 -1.88 9.16
CA PRO A 108 15.37 -3.29 8.95
C PRO A 108 16.62 -4.18 8.92
N PHE A 109 17.81 -3.59 8.87
CA PHE A 109 19.05 -4.35 8.81
C PHE A 109 19.23 -5.27 10.02
N GLY A 110 19.54 -6.55 9.76
CA GLY A 110 19.72 -7.58 10.78
C GLY A 110 18.41 -8.13 11.36
N ARG A 111 17.28 -7.81 10.73
CA ARG A 111 15.92 -8.16 11.18
C ARG A 111 15.08 -8.77 10.05
N GLN A 112 15.75 -9.36 9.05
CA GLN A 112 15.13 -10.02 7.90
C GLN A 112 14.26 -11.22 8.31
N ASP A 113 14.67 -11.94 9.35
CA ASP A 113 13.93 -13.06 9.98
C ASP A 113 12.56 -12.63 10.53
N GLU A 114 12.39 -11.35 10.86
CA GLU A 114 11.08 -10.82 11.25
C GLU A 114 10.07 -10.83 10.11
N LEU A 115 10.53 -10.98 8.86
CA LEU A 115 9.70 -11.11 7.67
C LEU A 115 9.46 -12.57 7.23
N ASP A 116 9.96 -13.56 7.98
CA ASP A 116 9.81 -14.97 7.63
C ASP A 116 8.35 -15.38 7.48
N GLY A 117 8.06 -16.14 6.42
CA GLY A 117 6.70 -16.60 6.09
C GLY A 117 5.82 -15.58 5.36
N MET A 118 6.34 -14.38 5.06
CA MET A 118 5.72 -13.43 4.13
C MET A 118 6.36 -13.55 2.75
N ALA A 119 5.57 -13.31 1.70
CA ALA A 119 6.14 -13.06 0.38
C ALA A 119 6.74 -11.65 0.35
N ILE A 120 7.95 -11.49 -0.19
CA ILE A 120 8.67 -10.21 -0.17
C ILE A 120 9.08 -9.86 -1.59
N ARG A 121 8.79 -8.62 -2.02
CA ARG A 121 9.30 -8.06 -3.26
C ARG A 121 10.02 -6.74 -3.00
N ILE A 122 11.25 -6.60 -3.50
CA ILE A 122 12.06 -5.38 -3.38
C ILE A 122 12.59 -5.00 -4.77
N ASP A 123 12.25 -3.80 -5.23
CA ASP A 123 12.77 -3.24 -6.48
C ASP A 123 13.55 -1.95 -6.18
N CYS A 124 14.70 -1.73 -6.83
CA CYS A 124 15.42 -0.46 -6.71
C CYS A 124 16.19 -0.14 -7.99
N GLY A 125 16.25 1.14 -8.36
CA GLY A 125 17.02 1.59 -9.51
C GLY A 125 18.52 1.50 -9.25
N GLU A 126 19.32 1.06 -10.21
CA GLU A 126 20.79 1.00 -10.05
C GLU A 126 21.45 2.39 -9.89
N GLY A 127 20.78 3.46 -10.32
CA GLY A 127 21.19 4.85 -10.13
C GLY A 127 20.56 5.54 -8.92
N ASP A 128 19.72 4.82 -8.17
CA ASP A 128 19.11 5.31 -6.94
C ASP A 128 20.17 5.48 -5.83
N PRO A 129 20.20 6.59 -5.06
CA PRO A 129 21.12 6.76 -3.94
C PRO A 129 20.99 5.68 -2.87
N PHE A 130 19.84 5.00 -2.77
CA PHE A 130 19.62 3.90 -1.82
C PHE A 130 19.95 2.52 -2.40
N TYR A 131 20.44 2.42 -3.65
CA TYR A 131 20.71 1.16 -4.32
C TYR A 131 21.60 0.23 -3.49
N ALA A 132 22.75 0.73 -3.00
CA ALA A 132 23.69 -0.07 -2.23
C ALA A 132 23.04 -0.65 -0.97
N ALA A 133 22.27 0.16 -0.24
CA ALA A 133 21.58 -0.27 0.98
C ALA A 133 20.47 -1.30 0.67
N ASN A 134 19.69 -1.11 -0.41
CA ASN A 134 18.67 -2.08 -0.82
C ASN A 134 19.29 -3.40 -1.25
N ARG A 135 20.40 -3.37 -1.99
CA ARG A 135 21.14 -4.57 -2.39
C ARG A 135 21.67 -5.32 -1.17
N ASP A 136 22.38 -4.63 -0.29
CA ASP A 136 22.92 -5.23 0.94
C ASP A 136 21.79 -5.81 1.83
N TYR A 137 20.63 -5.15 1.88
CA TYR A 137 19.46 -5.66 2.61
C TYR A 137 18.88 -6.93 1.99
N VAL A 138 18.70 -6.96 0.67
CA VAL A 138 18.24 -8.14 -0.11
C VAL A 138 19.20 -9.31 0.02
N ASP A 139 20.51 -9.05 0.02
CA ASP A 139 21.55 -10.07 0.15
C ASP A 139 21.59 -10.68 1.57
N GLY A 140 20.98 -10.05 2.57
CA GLY A 140 20.90 -10.53 3.94
C GLY A 140 19.75 -11.51 4.22
N PHE A 141 18.90 -11.84 3.23
CA PHE A 141 17.83 -12.82 3.40
C PHE A 141 18.29 -14.25 3.09
N ASP A 142 17.82 -15.23 3.88
CA ASP A 142 18.02 -16.65 3.60
C ASP A 142 17.37 -17.09 2.28
N THR A 143 16.16 -16.59 2.02
CA THR A 143 15.47 -16.73 0.73
C THR A 143 15.38 -15.37 0.07
N ARG A 144 16.02 -15.24 -1.09
CA ARG A 144 16.09 -13.97 -1.81
C ARG A 144 14.67 -13.47 -2.16
N PRO A 145 14.30 -12.22 -1.76
CA PRO A 145 13.07 -11.57 -2.18
C PRO A 145 12.90 -11.51 -3.71
N GLU A 146 11.65 -11.47 -4.17
CA GLU A 146 11.32 -11.16 -5.56
C GLU A 146 11.66 -9.71 -5.92
N GLY A 147 11.58 -9.40 -7.22
CA GLY A 147 11.96 -8.09 -7.76
C GLY A 147 13.43 -8.05 -8.15
N GLY A 148 13.98 -6.85 -8.24
CA GLY A 148 15.38 -6.72 -8.56
C GLY A 148 15.89 -5.31 -8.75
N PHE A 149 17.13 -5.28 -9.22
CA PHE A 149 17.89 -4.07 -9.48
C PHE A 149 18.01 -3.88 -10.98
N GLU A 150 17.42 -2.79 -11.47
CA GLU A 150 17.37 -2.48 -12.90
C GLU A 150 17.75 -1.02 -13.14
N ARG A 151 18.11 -0.68 -14.37
CA ARG A 151 18.44 0.70 -14.74
C ARG A 151 17.33 1.68 -14.35
N GLY A 152 17.66 2.69 -13.56
CA GLY A 152 16.77 3.79 -13.21
C GLY A 152 17.28 4.54 -11.99
N ASP A 153 16.76 5.75 -11.79
CA ASP A 153 17.10 6.61 -10.66
C ASP A 153 15.94 6.66 -9.65
N HIS A 154 16.09 7.46 -8.61
CA HIS A 154 15.07 7.71 -7.59
C HIS A 154 13.99 8.67 -8.09
N ASP A 155 13.20 8.22 -9.06
CA ASP A 155 12.25 9.07 -9.76
C ASP A 155 10.93 8.37 -10.11
N LEU A 156 9.94 9.20 -10.46
CA LEU A 156 8.59 8.77 -10.82
C LEU A 156 8.56 7.90 -12.09
N GLY A 157 9.52 8.06 -12.99
CA GLY A 157 9.63 7.26 -14.21
C GLY A 157 10.03 5.82 -13.91
N TYR A 158 11.00 5.62 -13.02
CA TYR A 158 11.34 4.31 -12.47
C TYR A 158 10.13 3.69 -11.75
N TRP A 159 9.51 4.42 -10.83
CA TRP A 159 8.39 3.90 -10.04
C TRP A 159 7.19 3.49 -10.90
N ARG A 160 6.82 4.31 -11.90
CA ARG A 160 5.72 3.98 -12.82
C ARG A 160 6.00 2.73 -13.64
N ARG A 161 7.26 2.49 -14.00
CA ARG A 161 7.63 1.30 -14.77
C ARG A 161 7.52 0.03 -13.93
N MET A 162 7.89 0.08 -12.66
CA MET A 162 7.87 -1.08 -11.76
C MET A 162 6.49 -1.32 -11.12
N ALA A 163 5.62 -0.30 -11.05
CA ALA A 163 4.32 -0.39 -10.40
C ALA A 163 3.44 -1.57 -10.88
N PRO A 164 3.31 -1.88 -12.19
CA PRO A 164 2.53 -3.04 -12.63
C PRO A 164 3.02 -4.36 -12.04
N ALA A 165 4.33 -4.61 -12.01
CA ALA A 165 4.91 -5.84 -11.48
C ALA A 165 4.73 -5.94 -9.95
N GLN A 166 4.82 -4.82 -9.22
CA GLN A 166 4.54 -4.76 -7.78
C GLN A 166 3.06 -5.06 -7.49
N LEU A 167 2.14 -4.54 -8.31
CA LEU A 167 0.71 -4.79 -8.17
C LEU A 167 0.32 -6.22 -8.54
N GLU A 168 0.91 -6.80 -9.59
CA GLU A 168 0.70 -8.20 -9.96
C GLU A 168 1.15 -9.14 -8.85
N PHE A 169 2.34 -8.89 -8.27
CA PHE A 169 2.86 -9.64 -7.13
C PHE A 169 1.87 -9.61 -5.94
N LEU A 170 1.44 -8.42 -5.51
CA LEU A 170 0.49 -8.29 -4.41
C LEU A 170 -0.89 -8.87 -4.74
N GLY A 171 -1.36 -8.69 -5.97
CA GLY A 171 -2.63 -9.20 -6.46
C GLY A 171 -2.70 -10.73 -6.45
N GLY A 172 -1.61 -11.41 -6.82
CA GLY A 172 -1.50 -12.86 -6.74
C GLY A 172 -1.68 -13.38 -5.30
N LEU A 173 -1.02 -12.75 -4.33
CA LEU A 173 -1.14 -13.12 -2.91
C LEU A 173 -2.56 -12.96 -2.36
N LEU A 174 -3.32 -11.99 -2.86
CA LEU A 174 -4.71 -11.77 -2.47
C LEU A 174 -5.64 -12.80 -3.13
N ALA A 175 -5.39 -13.14 -4.39
CA ALA A 175 -6.18 -14.14 -5.12
C ALA A 175 -6.01 -15.55 -4.56
N GLU A 176 -4.84 -15.90 -4.01
CA GLU A 176 -4.59 -17.19 -3.36
C GLU A 176 -5.26 -17.33 -1.98
N ARG A 177 -5.72 -16.23 -1.40
CA ARG A 177 -6.32 -16.17 -0.05
C ARG A 177 -7.83 -15.94 -0.05
N GLY A 178 -8.45 -15.70 -1.20
CA GLY A 178 -9.90 -15.56 -1.38
C GLY A 178 -10.55 -16.86 -1.84
#